data_AF-A0A534KCL6-F1
#
_entry.id   AF-A0A534KCL6-F1
#
_cell.length_a   1.000
_cell.length_b   1.000
_cell.length_c   1.000
_cell.angle_alpha   90.00
_cell.angle_beta   90.00
_cell.angle_gamma   90.00
#
_symmetry.space_group_name_H-M   'P 1'
#
loop_
_entity.id
_entity.type
_entity.pdbx_description
1 polymer ?
#
loop_
_entity_poly.entity_id
_entity_poly.type
_entity_poly.pdbx_seq_one_letter_code
_entity_poly.pdbx_strand_id
1 'polypeptide(L)'
;MSTTKMGEAKDALERGDFERAFRIVEEAVAAAPDDPEARELYAVTHLAKAIRLSDRAREARRQELIRRAIDYDVEFDDTADVSRMFDEALAVIEDVLRVQPGHWKALLLKASLLFRRDRMAGRPQALEILAKLAEADPTNRQVPFTIRKIERPCARCGDTGFCPYCKGRGTKRFLRMESKCEKCYGRGICPACGVL
;
A
#
# COMPACT_ATOMS: atom_id res chain seq x y z
N MET A 1 -31.61 -7.86 9.47
CA MET A 1 -30.70 -8.93 8.95
C MET A 1 -29.33 -8.40 8.55
N SER A 2 -29.16 -7.11 8.20
CA SER A 2 -27.88 -6.53 7.75
C SER A 2 -26.77 -6.46 8.82
N THR A 3 -27.11 -6.11 10.06
CA THR A 3 -26.14 -6.03 11.18
C THR A 3 -25.43 -7.34 11.47
N THR A 4 -26.09 -8.48 11.22
CA THR A 4 -25.52 -9.82 11.41
C THR A 4 -24.42 -10.11 10.38
N LYS A 5 -24.65 -9.80 9.09
CA LYS A 5 -23.65 -10.02 8.03
C LYS A 5 -22.40 -9.16 8.21
N MET A 6 -22.58 -7.89 8.63
CA MET A 6 -21.44 -7.02 8.91
C MET A 6 -20.61 -7.51 10.10
N GLY A 7 -21.25 -8.02 11.15
CA GLY A 7 -20.58 -8.67 12.27
C GLY A 7 -19.78 -9.90 11.81
N GLU A 8 -20.42 -10.83 11.10
CA GLU A 8 -19.80 -12.08 10.63
C GLU A 8 -18.59 -11.86 9.71
N ALA A 9 -18.68 -10.88 8.80
CA ALA A 9 -17.59 -10.56 7.89
C ALA A 9 -16.41 -9.89 8.62
N LYS A 10 -16.66 -8.98 9.57
CA LYS A 10 -15.60 -8.41 10.42
C LYS A 10 -14.91 -9.49 11.25
N ASP A 11 -15.69 -10.35 11.88
CA ASP A 11 -15.24 -11.52 12.62
C ASP A 11 -14.35 -12.46 11.77
N ALA A 12 -14.75 -12.71 10.53
CA ALA A 12 -13.97 -13.52 9.59
C ALA A 12 -12.64 -12.83 9.24
N LEU A 13 -12.63 -11.51 9.02
CA LEU A 13 -11.41 -10.74 8.79
C LEU A 13 -10.46 -10.75 9.99
N GLU A 14 -10.98 -10.61 11.20
CA GLU A 14 -10.19 -10.66 12.44
C GLU A 14 -9.54 -12.03 12.65
N ARG A 15 -10.23 -13.11 12.26
CA ARG A 15 -9.69 -14.47 12.27
C ARG A 15 -8.79 -14.80 11.08
N GLY A 16 -8.65 -13.88 10.12
CA GLY A 16 -7.88 -14.07 8.89
C GLY A 16 -8.53 -15.01 7.87
N ASP A 17 -9.83 -15.30 8.02
CA ASP A 17 -10.64 -16.07 7.06
C ASP A 17 -11.17 -15.13 5.97
N PHE A 18 -10.26 -14.70 5.10
CA PHE A 18 -10.54 -13.71 4.07
C PHE A 18 -11.53 -14.25 3.04
N GLU A 19 -11.41 -15.51 2.64
CA GLU A 19 -12.29 -16.16 1.68
C GLU A 19 -13.74 -16.15 2.15
N ARG A 20 -13.99 -16.44 3.43
CA ARG A 20 -15.33 -16.35 4.01
C ARG A 20 -15.80 -14.90 4.08
N ALA A 21 -14.95 -13.96 4.50
CA ALA A 21 -15.31 -12.56 4.55
C ALA A 21 -15.75 -12.03 3.18
N PHE A 22 -15.00 -12.33 2.12
CA PHE A 22 -15.36 -11.93 0.75
C PHE A 22 -16.68 -12.54 0.32
N ARG A 23 -16.93 -13.82 0.59
CA ARG A 23 -18.19 -14.46 0.22
C ARG A 23 -19.40 -13.79 0.89
N ILE A 24 -19.32 -13.53 2.20
CA ILE A 24 -20.39 -12.86 2.95
C ILE A 24 -20.70 -11.48 2.35
N VAL A 25 -19.64 -10.74 1.98
CA VAL A 25 -19.75 -9.41 1.37
C VAL A 25 -20.38 -9.47 -0.02
N GLU A 26 -19.92 -10.37 -0.89
CA GLU A 26 -20.47 -10.55 -2.24
C GLU A 26 -21.96 -10.90 -2.18
N GLU A 27 -22.35 -11.80 -1.27
CA GLU A 27 -23.76 -12.13 -1.04
C GLU A 27 -24.57 -10.95 -0.49
N ALA A 28 -23.98 -10.11 0.36
CA ALA A 28 -24.65 -8.92 0.90
C ALA A 28 -24.92 -7.89 -0.19
N VAL A 29 -23.91 -7.58 -1.02
CA VAL A 29 -24.04 -6.63 -2.13
C VAL A 29 -24.96 -7.17 -3.23
N ALA A 30 -24.90 -8.46 -3.54
CA ALA A 30 -25.80 -9.06 -4.53
C ALA A 30 -27.27 -9.03 -4.08
N ALA A 31 -27.53 -9.21 -2.79
CA ALA A 31 -28.89 -9.16 -2.23
C ALA A 31 -29.45 -7.74 -2.16
N ALA A 32 -28.60 -6.73 -1.90
CA ALA A 32 -29.01 -5.34 -1.80
C ALA A 32 -27.91 -4.39 -2.32
N PRO A 33 -27.82 -4.18 -3.65
CA PRO A 33 -26.74 -3.38 -4.26
C PRO A 33 -26.75 -1.90 -3.87
N ASP A 34 -27.90 -1.38 -3.46
CA ASP A 34 -28.11 0.01 -3.03
C ASP A 34 -28.10 0.21 -1.51
N ASP A 35 -27.96 -0.88 -0.73
CA ASP A 35 -27.90 -0.78 0.73
C ASP A 35 -26.56 -0.14 1.17
N PRO A 36 -26.60 1.00 1.88
CA PRO A 36 -25.39 1.64 2.40
C PRO A 36 -24.55 0.74 3.30
N GLU A 37 -25.17 -0.14 4.09
CA GLU A 37 -24.44 -1.06 4.97
C GLU A 37 -23.72 -2.15 4.17
N ALA A 38 -24.37 -2.72 3.16
CA ALA A 38 -23.72 -3.67 2.23
C ALA A 38 -22.56 -3.02 1.46
N ARG A 39 -22.72 -1.76 1.02
CA ARG A 39 -21.65 -0.99 0.35
C ARG A 39 -20.48 -0.70 1.28
N GLU A 40 -20.74 -0.28 2.52
CA GLU A 40 -19.69 -0.07 3.52
C GLU A 40 -18.95 -1.37 3.82
N LEU A 41 -19.69 -2.47 3.97
CA LEU A 41 -19.10 -3.78 4.20
C LEU A 41 -18.19 -4.21 3.05
N TYR A 42 -18.61 -3.95 1.81
CA TYR A 42 -17.81 -4.15 0.61
C TYR A 42 -16.51 -3.36 0.64
N ALA A 43 -16.59 -2.05 0.90
CA ALA A 43 -15.44 -1.18 0.95
C ALA A 43 -14.44 -1.63 2.02
N VAL A 44 -14.88 -1.85 3.27
CA VAL A 44 -13.98 -2.25 4.37
C VAL A 44 -13.25 -3.55 4.04
N THR A 45 -13.97 -4.54 3.52
CA THR A 45 -13.41 -5.87 3.23
C THR A 45 -12.43 -5.84 2.06
N HIS A 46 -12.77 -5.13 0.98
CA HIS A 46 -11.89 -4.98 -0.18
C HIS A 46 -10.68 -4.10 0.13
N LEU A 47 -10.82 -3.05 0.94
CA LEU A 47 -9.67 -2.26 1.37
C LEU A 47 -8.72 -3.07 2.27
N ALA A 48 -9.23 -3.98 3.11
CA ALA A 48 -8.39 -4.92 3.86
C ALA A 48 -7.59 -5.84 2.91
N LYS A 49 -8.22 -6.34 1.84
CA LYS A 49 -7.56 -7.11 0.77
C LYS A 49 -6.45 -6.29 0.10
N ALA A 50 -6.75 -5.06 -0.30
CA ALA A 50 -5.79 -4.17 -0.96
C ALA A 50 -4.58 -3.88 -0.08
N ILE A 51 -4.77 -3.66 1.22
CA ILE A 51 -3.67 -3.48 2.18
C ILE A 51 -2.79 -4.72 2.22
N ARG A 52 -3.38 -5.93 2.34
CA ARG A 52 -2.63 -7.19 2.35
C ARG A 52 -1.86 -7.43 1.05
N LEU A 53 -2.47 -7.15 -0.11
CA LEU A 53 -1.82 -7.26 -1.41
C LEU A 53 -0.67 -6.24 -1.53
N SER A 54 -0.87 -5.01 -1.08
CA SER A 54 0.19 -3.99 -1.03
C SER A 54 1.36 -4.45 -0.15
N ASP A 55 1.11 -5.00 1.04
CA ASP A 55 2.16 -5.51 1.91
C ASP A 55 2.89 -6.72 1.30
N ARG A 56 2.17 -7.59 0.60
CA ARG A 56 2.77 -8.70 -0.15
C ARG A 56 3.67 -8.20 -1.27
N ALA A 57 3.24 -7.17 -2.03
CA ALA A 57 4.05 -6.55 -3.08
C ALA A 57 5.33 -5.91 -2.50
N ARG A 58 5.21 -5.25 -1.35
CA ARG A 58 6.36 -4.67 -0.64
C ARG A 58 7.35 -5.71 -0.18
N GLU A 59 6.88 -6.84 0.36
CA GLU A 59 7.77 -7.93 0.74
C GLU A 59 8.42 -8.59 -0.48
N ALA A 60 7.67 -8.78 -1.58
CA ALA A 60 8.25 -9.29 -2.83
C ALA A 60 9.36 -8.38 -3.37
N ARG A 61 9.11 -7.05 -3.41
CA ARG A 61 10.13 -6.03 -3.73
C ARG A 61 11.35 -6.18 -2.83
N ARG A 62 11.14 -6.35 -1.52
CA ARG A 62 12.22 -6.52 -0.54
C ARG A 62 13.04 -7.79 -0.80
N GLN A 63 12.38 -8.91 -1.10
CA GLN A 63 13.07 -10.16 -1.42
C GLN A 63 13.85 -10.08 -2.73
N GLU A 64 13.33 -9.34 -3.71
CA GLU A 64 14.01 -9.10 -4.98
C GLU A 64 15.33 -8.33 -4.80
N LEU A 65 15.31 -7.27 -3.97
CA LEU A 65 16.51 -6.51 -3.61
C LEU A 65 17.58 -7.39 -2.97
N ILE A 66 17.17 -8.33 -2.12
CA ILE A 66 18.08 -9.27 -1.46
C ILE A 66 18.63 -10.26 -2.49
N ARG A 67 17.78 -10.83 -3.34
CA ARG A 67 18.17 -11.88 -4.30
C ARG A 67 19.09 -11.38 -5.41
N ARG A 68 18.77 -10.24 -6.02
CA ARG A 68 19.53 -9.71 -7.15
C ARG A 68 20.90 -9.17 -6.76
N ALA A 69 21.12 -8.90 -5.46
CA ALA A 69 22.38 -8.36 -4.93
C ALA A 69 22.95 -7.21 -5.79
N ILE A 70 22.06 -6.33 -6.25
CA ILE A 70 22.32 -5.33 -7.30
C ILE A 70 23.55 -4.49 -6.95
N ASP A 71 24.41 -4.32 -7.97
CA ASP A 71 25.64 -3.57 -7.87
C ASP A 71 25.38 -2.11 -7.49
N TYR A 72 26.39 -1.49 -6.88
CA TYR A 72 26.25 -0.22 -6.15
C TYR A 72 25.86 0.96 -7.05
N ASP A 73 26.10 0.89 -8.34
CA ASP A 73 25.90 1.91 -9.36
C ASP A 73 24.64 1.68 -10.22
N VAL A 74 23.91 0.59 -9.98
CA VAL A 74 22.70 0.29 -10.72
C VAL A 74 21.47 0.78 -9.96
N GLU A 75 20.65 1.59 -10.62
CA GLU A 75 19.36 2.01 -10.09
C GLU A 75 18.41 0.80 -9.97
N PHE A 76 17.65 0.75 -8.88
CA PHE A 76 16.71 -0.36 -8.66
C PHE A 76 15.39 -0.07 -9.36
N ASP A 77 15.02 -0.98 -10.25
CA ASP A 77 13.67 -1.12 -10.77
C ASP A 77 13.02 -2.41 -10.31
N ASP A 78 11.71 -2.33 -10.05
CA ASP A 78 10.88 -3.49 -9.80
C ASP A 78 10.90 -4.46 -10.98
N THR A 79 10.83 -5.76 -10.68
CA THR A 79 10.54 -6.76 -11.71
C THR A 79 9.08 -6.65 -12.14
N ALA A 80 8.77 -7.15 -13.35
CA ALA A 80 7.40 -7.20 -13.85
C ALA A 80 6.43 -7.89 -12.86
N ASP A 81 6.89 -8.89 -12.13
CA ASP A 81 6.10 -9.56 -11.09
C ASP A 81 5.77 -8.65 -9.92
N VAL A 82 6.75 -7.90 -9.40
CA VAL A 82 6.51 -6.96 -8.29
C VAL A 82 5.58 -5.84 -8.75
N SER A 83 5.79 -5.28 -9.94
CA SER A 83 4.90 -4.27 -10.53
C SER A 83 3.47 -4.78 -10.65
N ARG A 84 3.29 -6.01 -11.16
CA ARG A 84 1.97 -6.66 -11.26
C ARG A 84 1.29 -6.85 -9.91
N MET A 85 2.05 -7.13 -8.84
CA MET A 85 1.49 -7.26 -7.50
C MET A 85 1.00 -5.92 -6.93
N PHE A 86 1.70 -4.81 -7.22
CA PHE A 86 1.19 -3.48 -6.91
C PHE A 86 -0.06 -3.15 -7.71
N ASP A 87 -0.12 -3.56 -8.98
CA ASP A 87 -1.28 -3.35 -9.85
C ASP A 87 -2.50 -4.16 -9.38
N GLU A 88 -2.30 -5.37 -8.87
CA GLU A 88 -3.37 -6.17 -8.25
C GLU A 88 -3.96 -5.46 -7.02
N ALA A 89 -3.10 -4.88 -6.17
CA ALA A 89 -3.55 -4.11 -5.02
C ALA A 89 -4.31 -2.83 -5.44
N LEU A 90 -3.85 -2.14 -6.50
CA LEU A 90 -4.55 -0.98 -7.07
C LEU A 90 -5.92 -1.36 -7.63
N ALA A 91 -6.01 -2.47 -8.38
CA ALA A 91 -7.26 -2.92 -8.98
C ALA A 91 -8.37 -3.14 -7.95
N VAL A 92 -8.03 -3.73 -6.80
CA VAL A 92 -8.99 -3.91 -5.70
C VAL A 92 -9.47 -2.56 -5.13
N ILE A 93 -8.61 -1.55 -5.07
CA ILE A 93 -9.02 -0.20 -4.66
C ILE A 93 -9.93 0.43 -5.71
N GLU A 94 -9.64 0.24 -7.00
CA GLU A 94 -10.50 0.71 -8.09
C GLU A 94 -11.88 0.07 -8.07
N ASP A 95 -12.00 -1.21 -7.67
CA ASP A 95 -13.30 -1.87 -7.52
C ASP A 95 -14.14 -1.20 -6.42
N VAL A 96 -13.54 -0.83 -5.29
CA VAL A 96 -14.21 -0.03 -4.24
C VAL A 96 -14.64 1.32 -4.79
N LEU A 97 -13.78 2.01 -5.55
CA LEU A 97 -14.08 3.31 -6.13
C LEU A 97 -15.13 3.24 -7.25
N ARG A 98 -15.28 2.10 -7.93
CA ARG A 98 -16.34 1.89 -8.91
C ARG A 98 -17.72 1.85 -8.24
N VAL A 99 -17.81 1.21 -7.08
CA VAL A 99 -19.04 1.14 -6.28
C VAL A 99 -19.28 2.44 -5.50
N GLN A 100 -18.21 3.05 -4.99
CA GLN A 100 -18.25 4.27 -4.18
C GLN A 100 -17.15 5.27 -4.61
N PRO A 101 -17.39 6.08 -5.65
CA PRO A 101 -16.37 6.97 -6.22
C PRO A 101 -15.76 7.99 -5.24
N GLY A 102 -16.56 8.43 -4.26
CA GLY A 102 -16.14 9.39 -3.24
C GLY A 102 -15.56 8.76 -1.96
N HIS A 103 -15.31 7.44 -1.93
CA HIS A 103 -14.89 6.77 -0.71
C HIS A 103 -13.50 7.25 -0.26
N TRP A 104 -13.46 8.15 0.72
CA TRP A 104 -12.26 8.92 1.09
C TRP A 104 -11.06 8.03 1.42
N LYS A 105 -11.28 6.91 2.13
CA LYS A 105 -10.21 6.00 2.54
C LYS A 105 -9.65 5.21 1.35
N ALA A 106 -10.48 4.93 0.34
CA ALA A 106 -10.05 4.24 -0.87
C ALA A 106 -9.17 5.18 -1.71
N LEU A 107 -9.58 6.44 -1.87
CA LEU A 107 -8.78 7.49 -2.52
C LEU A 107 -7.45 7.74 -1.77
N LEU A 108 -7.46 7.80 -0.44
CA LEU A 108 -6.23 7.96 0.37
C LEU A 108 -5.26 6.78 0.16
N LEU A 109 -5.78 5.55 0.15
CA LEU A 109 -4.99 4.34 -0.09
C LEU A 109 -4.48 4.29 -1.54
N LYS A 110 -5.29 4.66 -2.53
CA LYS A 110 -4.89 4.77 -3.94
C LYS A 110 -3.71 5.73 -4.09
N ALA A 111 -3.81 6.95 -3.56
CA ALA A 111 -2.73 7.92 -3.59
C ALA A 111 -1.44 7.38 -2.94
N SER A 112 -1.57 6.76 -1.77
CA SER A 112 -0.43 6.15 -1.07
C SER A 112 0.21 5.00 -1.86
N LEU A 113 -0.61 4.22 -2.57
CA LEU A 113 -0.16 3.04 -3.33
C LEU A 113 0.48 3.42 -4.66
N LEU A 114 -0.10 4.40 -5.39
CA LEU A 114 0.49 4.97 -6.59
C LEU A 114 1.91 5.47 -6.31
N PHE A 115 2.06 6.25 -5.23
CA PHE A 115 3.36 6.75 -4.82
C PHE A 115 4.33 5.66 -4.38
N ARG A 116 3.86 4.56 -3.77
CA ARG A 116 4.73 3.43 -3.41
C ARG A 116 5.15 2.62 -4.63
N ARG A 117 4.24 2.37 -5.56
CA ARG A 117 4.51 1.64 -6.80
C ARG A 117 5.61 2.36 -7.57
N ASP A 118 5.41 3.64 -7.84
CA ASP A 118 6.36 4.48 -8.56
C ASP A 118 6.35 5.90 -7.97
N ARG A 119 7.48 6.30 -7.41
CA ARG A 119 7.61 7.60 -6.73
C ARG A 119 7.72 8.77 -7.69
N MET A 120 8.18 8.52 -8.92
CA MET A 120 8.33 9.55 -9.95
C MET A 120 7.01 9.72 -10.69
N ALA A 121 6.49 8.64 -11.27
CA ALA A 121 5.24 8.71 -12.03
C ALA A 121 4.00 8.83 -11.12
N GLY A 122 4.00 8.18 -9.96
CA GLY A 122 2.85 8.14 -9.06
C GLY A 122 2.69 9.37 -8.16
N ARG A 123 3.74 10.17 -7.96
CA ARG A 123 3.71 11.35 -7.08
C ARG A 123 2.74 12.44 -7.54
N PRO A 124 2.74 12.90 -8.82
CA PRO A 124 1.78 13.89 -9.28
C PRO A 124 0.33 13.42 -9.08
N GLN A 125 0.04 12.18 -9.49
CA GLN A 125 -1.29 11.60 -9.37
C GLN A 125 -1.74 11.46 -7.91
N ALA A 126 -0.83 11.02 -7.02
CA ALA A 126 -1.12 10.91 -5.60
C ALA A 126 -1.43 12.28 -4.98
N LEU A 127 -0.65 13.31 -5.29
CA LEU A 127 -0.89 14.66 -4.77
C LEU A 127 -2.20 15.26 -5.30
N GLU A 128 -2.56 15.01 -6.56
CA GLU A 128 -3.84 15.45 -7.12
C GLU A 128 -5.03 14.84 -6.37
N ILE A 129 -5.00 13.52 -6.13
CA ILE A 129 -6.05 12.83 -5.37
C ILE A 129 -6.14 13.40 -3.95
N LEU A 130 -4.99 13.61 -3.30
CA LEU A 130 -4.95 14.12 -1.93
C LEU A 130 -5.40 15.58 -1.83
N ALA A 131 -5.11 16.41 -2.83
CA ALA A 131 -5.59 17.79 -2.89
C ALA A 131 -7.13 17.82 -2.96
N LYS A 132 -7.71 17.03 -3.87
CA LYS A 132 -9.18 16.88 -3.99
C LYS A 132 -9.81 16.38 -2.68
N LEU A 133 -9.16 15.44 -1.99
CA LEU A 133 -9.62 14.96 -0.68
C LEU A 133 -9.55 16.05 0.40
N ALA A 134 -8.49 16.85 0.41
CA ALA A 134 -8.32 17.92 1.39
C ALA A 134 -9.34 19.05 1.18
N GLU A 135 -9.70 19.33 -0.06
CA GLU A 135 -10.76 20.29 -0.41
C GLU A 135 -12.15 19.77 -0.01
N ALA A 136 -12.43 18.49 -0.25
CA ALA A 136 -13.72 17.88 0.08
C ALA A 136 -13.94 17.70 1.59
N ASP A 137 -12.89 17.36 2.34
CA ASP A 137 -12.93 17.24 3.80
C ASP A 137 -11.66 17.81 4.46
N PRO A 138 -11.66 19.12 4.79
CA PRO A 138 -10.53 19.78 5.45
C PRO A 138 -10.26 19.27 6.87
N THR A 139 -11.21 18.57 7.49
CA THR A 139 -11.08 18.08 8.87
C THR A 139 -10.30 16.76 8.95
N ASN A 140 -10.17 16.05 7.83
CA ASN A 140 -9.46 14.79 7.76
C ASN A 140 -7.95 14.97 7.96
N ARG A 141 -7.48 14.79 9.20
CA ARG A 141 -6.06 14.94 9.57
C ARG A 141 -5.11 13.97 8.87
N GLN A 142 -5.62 12.87 8.31
CA GLN A 142 -4.77 11.88 7.61
C GLN A 142 -4.29 12.39 6.25
N VAL A 143 -5.12 13.18 5.57
CA VAL A 143 -4.81 13.74 4.24
C VAL A 143 -3.60 14.68 4.29
N PRO A 144 -3.54 15.74 5.11
CA PRO A 144 -2.39 16.65 5.15
C PRO A 144 -1.11 15.99 5.70
N PHE A 145 -1.24 14.92 6.50
CA PHE A 145 -0.10 14.10 6.89
C PHE A 145 0.47 13.33 5.68
N THR A 146 -0.42 12.73 4.88
CA THR A 146 -0.04 11.98 3.68
C THR A 146 0.54 12.91 2.62
N ILE A 147 -0.05 14.09 2.39
CA ILE A 147 0.50 15.13 1.50
C ILE A 147 1.94 15.45 1.89
N ARG A 148 2.20 15.81 3.16
CA ARG A 148 3.55 16.14 3.62
C ARG A 148 4.57 15.03 3.39
N LYS A 149 4.13 13.76 3.53
CA LYS A 149 4.97 12.58 3.31
C LYS A 149 5.27 12.34 1.82
N ILE A 150 4.35 12.69 0.93
CA ILE A 150 4.51 12.54 -0.50
C ILE A 150 5.26 13.74 -1.08
N GLU A 151 4.81 14.97 -0.82
CA GLU A 151 5.31 16.21 -1.40
C GLU A 151 6.81 16.41 -1.19
N ARG A 152 7.32 16.11 0.01
CA ARG A 152 8.73 16.34 0.35
C ARG A 152 9.58 15.11 0.08
N PRO A 153 10.57 15.18 -0.84
CA PRO A 153 11.55 14.13 -1.02
C PRO A 153 12.20 13.75 0.32
N CYS A 154 12.40 12.45 0.56
CA CYS A 154 13.10 12.05 1.78
C CYS A 154 14.56 12.50 1.73
N ALA A 155 14.92 13.48 2.56
CA ALA A 155 16.27 14.03 2.67
C ALA A 155 17.35 12.97 3.00
N ARG A 156 16.95 11.84 3.58
CA ARG A 156 17.87 10.75 3.94
C ARG A 156 18.20 9.84 2.76
N CYS A 157 17.21 9.47 1.94
CA CYS A 157 17.41 8.50 0.86
C CYS A 157 17.29 9.10 -0.54
N GLY A 158 17.23 10.43 -0.67
CA GLY A 158 17.01 11.09 -1.96
C GLY A 158 15.70 10.65 -2.59
N ASP A 159 14.70 10.36 -1.74
CA ASP A 159 13.41 9.80 -2.13
C ASP A 159 13.40 8.37 -2.68
N THR A 160 14.51 7.63 -2.73
CA THR A 160 14.51 6.24 -3.24
C THR A 160 13.70 5.24 -2.40
N GLY A 161 13.28 5.60 -1.18
CA GLY A 161 12.65 4.66 -0.23
C GLY A 161 13.62 3.61 0.37
N PHE A 162 14.77 3.39 -0.27
CA PHE A 162 15.79 2.44 0.17
C PHE A 162 16.75 3.03 1.20
N CYS A 163 17.29 2.17 2.06
CA CYS A 163 18.33 2.57 3.00
C CYS A 163 19.57 2.99 2.21
N PRO A 164 20.04 4.25 2.30
CA PRO A 164 21.17 4.73 1.49
C PRO A 164 22.49 4.02 1.87
N TYR A 165 22.57 3.49 3.09
CA TYR A 165 23.77 2.86 3.63
C TYR A 165 24.01 1.45 3.11
N CYS A 166 22.95 0.68 2.85
CA CYS A 166 23.04 -0.65 2.25
C CYS A 166 22.41 -0.70 0.86
N LYS A 167 22.02 0.45 0.31
CA LYS A 167 21.35 0.62 -0.98
C LYS A 167 20.20 -0.39 -1.19
N GLY A 168 19.32 -0.50 -0.20
CA GLY A 168 18.17 -1.41 -0.31
C GLY A 168 18.40 -2.85 0.15
N ARG A 169 19.65 -3.32 0.26
CA ARG A 169 19.95 -4.76 0.47
C ARG A 169 19.65 -5.29 1.86
N GLY A 170 19.62 -4.42 2.87
CA GLY A 170 19.49 -4.84 4.27
C GLY A 170 20.76 -5.48 4.84
N THR A 171 21.72 -5.90 4.03
CA THR A 171 23.03 -6.41 4.45
C THR A 171 24.17 -5.56 3.89
N LYS A 172 25.38 -5.75 4.44
CA LYS A 172 26.64 -5.18 3.94
C LYS A 172 27.65 -6.30 3.79
N ARG A 173 28.44 -6.23 2.72
CA ARG A 173 29.54 -7.16 2.45
C ARG A 173 30.87 -6.44 2.65
N PHE A 174 31.73 -6.97 3.51
CA PHE A 174 33.10 -6.48 3.73
C PHE A 174 34.04 -7.68 3.81
N LEU A 175 35.13 -7.68 3.03
CA LEU A 175 36.12 -8.79 2.99
C LEU A 175 35.48 -10.19 2.90
N ARG A 176 34.49 -10.37 2.01
CA ARG A 176 33.69 -11.60 1.82
C ARG A 176 32.81 -12.02 3.00
N MET A 177 32.79 -11.31 4.12
CA MET A 177 31.83 -11.51 5.20
C MET A 177 30.58 -10.66 5.00
N GLU A 178 29.41 -11.25 5.21
CA GLU A 178 28.12 -10.55 5.13
C GLU A 178 27.56 -10.28 6.53
N SER A 179 27.15 -9.05 6.79
CA SER A 179 26.55 -8.64 8.06
C SER A 179 25.25 -7.86 7.82
N LYS A 180 24.34 -7.89 8.81
CA LYS A 180 23.12 -7.08 8.75
C LYS A 180 23.50 -5.60 8.76
N CYS A 181 22.83 -4.81 7.93
CA CYS A 181 22.98 -3.36 7.95
C CYS A 181 22.40 -2.81 9.25
N GLU A 182 23.27 -2.27 10.09
CA GLU A 182 22.91 -1.69 11.39
C GLU A 182 22.02 -0.44 11.26
N LYS A 183 22.11 0.28 10.14
CA LYS A 183 21.34 1.52 9.93
C LYS A 183 19.87 1.28 9.63
N CYS A 184 19.53 0.12 9.05
CA CYS A 184 18.14 -0.28 8.77
C CYS A 184 17.77 -1.60 9.43
N TYR A 185 18.60 -2.14 10.33
CA TYR A 185 18.40 -3.41 11.04
C TYR A 185 18.03 -4.59 10.13
N GLY A 186 18.69 -4.74 8.99
CA GLY A 186 18.37 -5.81 8.04
C GLY A 186 17.16 -5.56 7.13
N ARG A 187 16.43 -4.45 7.30
CA ARG A 187 15.20 -4.22 6.54
C ARG A 187 15.44 -3.81 5.09
N GLY A 188 16.55 -3.13 4.80
CA GLY A 188 16.84 -2.57 3.47
C GLY A 188 16.10 -1.27 3.17
N ILE A 189 15.11 -0.92 3.99
CA ILE A 189 14.26 0.26 3.82
C ILE A 189 14.88 1.47 4.50
N CYS A 190 14.68 2.66 3.93
CA CYS A 190 15.00 3.91 4.60
C CYS A 190 14.20 3.99 5.91
N PRO A 191 14.85 4.01 7.09
CA PRO A 191 14.14 4.04 8.36
C PRO A 191 13.48 5.40 8.63
N ALA A 192 13.80 6.44 7.85
CA ALA A 192 13.23 7.77 8.01
C ALA A 192 11.85 7.90 7.34
N CYS A 193 11.74 7.52 6.06
CA CYS A 193 10.45 7.60 5.36
C CYS A 193 9.64 6.31 5.46
N GLY A 194 10.30 5.14 5.61
CA GLY A 194 9.67 3.83 5.71
C GLY A 194 8.80 3.46 4.51
N VAL A 195 8.96 4.15 3.38
CA VAL A 195 8.13 3.97 2.18
C VAL A 195 8.85 3.03 1.23
N LEU A 196 8.61 1.74 1.41
CA LEU A 196 8.63 0.76 0.32
C LEU A 196 7.23 0.63 -0.24
#